data_AF-A0A2V7HML4-F1
#
_entry.id   AF-A0A2V7HML4-F1
#
_cell.length_a   1.000
_cell.length_b   1.000
_cell.length_c   1.000
_cell.angle_alpha   90.00
_cell.angle_beta   90.00
_cell.angle_gamma   90.00
#
_symmetry.space_group_name_H-M   'P 1'
#
loop_
_entity.id
_entity.type
_entity.pdbx_description
1 polymer ?
#
loop_
_entity_poly.entity_id
_entity_poly.type
_entity_poly.pdbx_seq_one_letter_code
_entity_poly.pdbx_strand_id
1 'polypeptide(L)' 'RHILINSAAGRQKDLNMDKRRQVAIEIPDPDNPNRYLAVRGLVVEITEEGADAHLDRLARRYLGRDKYPDSYRFPGEVRR' A
#
# COMPACT_ATOMS: atom_id res chain seq x y z
N ARG A 1 -6.68 15.33 -4.06
CA ARG A 1 -6.41 13.98 -4.62
C ARG A 1 -5.42 13.28 -3.70
N HIS A 2 -5.59 11.99 -3.41
CA HIS A 2 -4.75 11.22 -2.48
C HIS A 2 -4.03 10.07 -3.18
N ILE A 3 -2.92 9.61 -2.58
CA ILE A 3 -2.23 8.36 -2.94
C ILE A 3 -2.69 7.30 -1.96
N LEU A 4 -3.12 6.14 -2.46
CA LEU A 4 -3.56 5.02 -1.64
C LEU A 4 -2.44 4.00 -1.49
N ILE A 5 -2.23 3.54 -0.27
CA ILE A 5 -1.31 2.44 0.08
C ILE A 5 -2.14 1.40 0.81
N ASN A 6 -1.90 0.12 0.53
CA ASN A 6 -2.54 -0.98 1.25
C ASN A 6 -1.53 -1.61 2.22
N SER A 7 -1.95 -1.85 3.46
CA SER A 7 -1.19 -2.62 4.43
C SER A 7 -2.06 -3.66 5.12
N ALA A 8 -1.40 -4.62 5.76
CA ALA A 8 -2.05 -5.47 6.76
C ALA A 8 -1.93 -4.79 8.13
N ALA A 9 -3.03 -4.79 8.89
CA ALA A 9 -3.06 -4.26 10.25
C ALA A 9 -2.01 -4.95 11.13
N GLY A 10 -1.30 -4.18 11.95
CA GLY A 10 -0.28 -4.69 12.86
C GLY A 10 1.10 -4.96 12.24
N ARG A 11 1.26 -4.83 10.91
CA ARG A 11 2.60 -4.79 10.30
C ARG A 11 3.36 -3.57 10.81
N GLN A 12 4.69 -3.67 10.93
CA GLN A 12 5.50 -2.54 11.41
C GLN A 12 5.27 -1.24 10.62
N LYS A 13 5.07 -1.32 9.29
CA LYS A 13 4.76 -0.14 8.46
C LYS A 13 3.40 0.48 8.80
N ASP A 14 2.38 -0.33 9.09
CA ASP A 14 1.06 0.13 9.52
C ASP A 14 1.17 0.86 10.87
N LEU A 15 1.80 0.22 11.85
CA LEU A 15 2.06 0.82 13.17
C LEU A 15 2.89 2.11 13.09
N ASN A 16 3.88 2.16 12.19
CA ASN A 16 4.72 3.33 11.98
C ASN A 16 3.92 4.48 11.35
N MET A 17 3.09 4.21 10.33
CA MET A 17 2.27 5.21 9.69
C MET A 17 1.19 5.77 10.61
N ASP A 18 0.63 4.94 11.50
CA ASP A 18 -0.34 5.39 12.49
C ASP A 18 0.29 6.31 13.54
N LYS A 19 1.44 5.90 14.11
CA LYS A 19 2.16 6.67 15.14
C LYS A 19 2.87 7.91 14.59
N ARG A 20 3.41 7.83 13.37
CA ARG A 20 4.18 8.89 12.71
C ARG A 20 3.73 9.03 11.25
N ARG A 21 2.75 9.89 11.03
CA ARG A 21 2.07 10.08 9.74
C ARG A 21 2.90 10.77 8.66
N GLN A 22 4.10 11.27 8.99
CA GLN A 22 5.02 11.86 8.03
C GLN A 22 5.68 10.77 7.20
N VAL A 23 5.31 10.69 5.92
CA VAL A 23 5.79 9.64 5.01
C VAL A 23 6.47 10.24 3.78
N ALA A 24 7.31 9.43 3.15
CA ALA A 24 7.89 9.69 1.84
C ALA A 24 7.64 8.47 0.95
N ILE A 25 7.36 8.71 -0.33
CA ILE A 25 7.23 7.71 -1.38
C ILE A 25 8.25 8.05 -2.44
N GLU A 26 8.97 7.04 -2.91
CA GLU A 26 9.88 7.13 -4.03
C GLU A 26 9.41 6.18 -5.13
N ILE A 27 9.39 6.67 -6.37
CA ILE A 27 9.10 5.88 -7.56
C ILE A 27 10.32 6.01 -8.49
N PRO A 28 11.24 5.04 -8.46
CA PRO A 28 12.39 5.02 -9.36
C PRO A 28 11.96 4.60 -10.77
N ASP A 29 12.64 5.12 -11.77
CA ASP A 29 12.58 4.59 -13.13
C ASP A 29 13.36 3.27 -13.22
N PRO A 30 12.74 2.16 -13.68
CA PRO A 30 13.44 0.89 -13.82
C PRO A 30 14.60 0.93 -14.83
N ASP A 31 14.57 1.83 -15.81
CA ASP A 31 15.56 1.88 -16.90
C ASP A 31 16.67 2.92 -16.67
N ASN A 32 16.50 3.84 -15.71
CA ASN A 32 17.47 4.89 -15.42
C ASN A 32 17.48 5.25 -13.92
N PRO A 33 18.49 4.83 -13.14
CA PRO A 33 18.54 5.05 -11.70
C PRO A 33 18.63 6.53 -11.29
N ASN A 34 19.03 7.43 -12.21
CA ASN A 34 19.09 8.86 -11.94
C ASN A 34 17.75 9.58 -12.18
N ARG A 35 16.72 8.87 -12.69
CA ARG A 35 15.38 9.42 -12.91
C ARG A 35 14.40 8.83 -11.89
N TYR A 36 13.88 9.66 -11.01
CA TYR A 36 12.90 9.23 -10.00
C TYR A 36 11.92 10.35 -9.64
N LEU A 37 10.79 9.97 -9.05
CA LEU A 37 9.86 10.89 -8.41
C LEU A 37 9.85 10.66 -6.90
N ALA A 38 10.05 11.72 -6.12
CA ALA A 38 9.90 11.70 -4.66
C ALA A 38 8.69 12.54 -4.24
N VAL A 39 7.83 11.95 -3.41
CA VAL A 39 6.64 12.60 -2.85
C VAL A 39 6.72 12.53 -1.33
N ARG A 40 6.57 13.66 -0.65
CA ARG A 40 6.49 13.73 0.81
C ARG A 40 5.12 14.25 1.22
N GLY A 41 4.58 13.71 2.31
CA GLY A 41 3.25 14.10 2.76
C GLY A 41 2.88 13.50 4.10
N LEU A 42 1.59 13.63 4.41
CA LEU A 42 0.98 13.08 5.63
C LEU A 42 0.00 11.97 5.26
N VAL A 43 -0.04 10.92 6.07
CA VAL A 43 -1.14 9.94 6.08
C VAL A 43 -2.35 10.61 6.73
N VAL A 44 -3.28 11.05 5.90
CA VAL A 44 -4.50 11.78 6.32
C VAL A 44 -5.63 10.85 6.77
N GLU A 45 -5.61 9.58 6.37
CA GLU A 45 -6.65 8.59 6.66
C GLU A 45 -6.04 7.17 6.67
N ILE A 46 -6.57 6.31 7.54
CA ILE A 46 -6.31 4.87 7.54
C ILE A 46 -7.67 4.20 7.77
N THR A 47 -8.09 3.32 6.86
CA THR A 47 -9.45 2.73 6.88
C THR A 47 -9.46 1.29 6.38
N GLU A 48 -10.25 0.45 7.04
CA GLU A 48 -10.53 -0.92 6.59
C GLU A 48 -11.59 -0.94 5.47
N GLU A 49 -12.39 0.12 5.37
CA GLU A 49 -13.45 0.22 4.38
C GLU A 49 -12.87 0.25 2.96
N GLY A 50 -13.25 -0.73 2.14
CA GLY A 50 -12.75 -0.87 0.77
C GLY A 50 -11.30 -1.33 0.65
N ALA A 51 -10.62 -1.67 1.75
CA ALA A 51 -9.21 -2.07 1.72
C ALA A 51 -8.97 -3.37 0.93
N ASP A 52 -9.85 -4.37 1.06
CA ASP A 52 -9.79 -5.60 0.26
C ASP A 52 -10.06 -5.34 -1.23
N ALA A 53 -11.07 -4.53 -1.54
CA ALA A 53 -11.36 -4.15 -2.93
C ALA A 53 -10.19 -3.38 -3.57
N HIS A 54 -9.51 -2.53 -2.79
CA HIS A 54 -8.29 -1.88 -3.23
C HIS A 54 -7.17 -2.88 -3.51
N LEU A 55 -6.98 -3.87 -2.63
CA LEU A 55 -5.98 -4.91 -2.80
C LEU A 55 -6.25 -5.77 -4.05
N ASP A 56 -7.51 -6.11 -4.33
CA ASP A 56 -7.91 -6.81 -5.56
C ASP A 56 -7.60 -5.98 -6.81
N ARG A 57 -7.81 -4.66 -6.77
CA ARG A 57 -7.41 -3.76 -7.88
C ARG A 57 -5.89 -3.78 -8.10
N LEU A 58 -5.10 -3.83 -7.03
CA LEU A 58 -3.65 -3.96 -7.13
C LEU A 58 -3.24 -5.33 -7.68
N ALA A 59 -3.91 -6.41 -7.28
CA ALA A 59 -3.67 -7.75 -7.80
C ALA A 59 -3.92 -7.82 -9.32
N ARG A 60 -5.00 -7.17 -9.80
CA ARG A 60 -5.27 -7.07 -11.25
C ARG A 60 -4.13 -6.37 -11.98
N ARG A 61 -3.67 -5.24 -11.43
CA ARG A 61 -2.66 -4.40 -12.06
C ARG A 61 -1.27 -5.05 -12.07
N TYR A 62 -0.88 -5.71 -10.98
CA TYR A 62 0.51 -6.13 -10.76
C TYR A 62 0.72 -7.64 -10.81
N LEU A 63 -0.32 -8.45 -10.62
CA LEU A 63 -0.23 -9.92 -10.63
C LEU A 63 -1.00 -10.55 -11.80
N GLY A 64 -1.78 -9.77 -12.56
CA GLY A 64 -2.65 -10.28 -13.61
C GLY A 64 -3.76 -11.19 -13.09
N ARG A 65 -4.20 -11.00 -11.83
CA ARG A 65 -5.25 -11.81 -11.19
C ARG A 65 -6.40 -10.94 -10.74
N ASP A 66 -7.63 -11.45 -10.86
CA ASP A 66 -8.83 -10.68 -10.49
C ASP A 66 -8.95 -10.36 -9.00
N LYS A 67 -8.37 -11.24 -8.16
CA LYS A 67 -8.33 -11.13 -6.72
C LYS A 67 -6.93 -11.38 -6.17
N TYR A 68 -6.64 -10.79 -5.02
CA TYR A 68 -5.39 -11.08 -4.32
C TYR A 68 -5.38 -12.52 -3.80
N PRO A 69 -4.31 -13.32 -4.06
CA PRO A 69 -4.31 -14.74 -3.73
C PRO A 69 -4.40 -15.01 -2.22
N ASP A 70 -5.29 -15.91 -1.81
CA ASP A 70 -5.42 -16.34 -0.41
C ASP A 70 -4.13 -17.00 0.12
N SER A 71 -3.38 -17.67 -0.75
CA SER A 71 -2.08 -18.26 -0.40
C SER A 71 -1.01 -17.22 0.00
N TYR A 72 -1.23 -15.93 -0.29
CA TYR A 72 -0.33 -14.83 0.09
C TYR A 72 -0.81 -14.08 1.34
N ARG A 73 -1.91 -14.52 1.95
CA ARG A 73 -2.48 -13.92 3.16
C ARG A 73 -2.06 -14.72 4.39
N PHE A 74 -1.97 -14.04 5.52
CA PHE A 74 -1.84 -14.70 6.82
C PHE A 74 -3.22 -14.98 7.41
N PRO A 75 -3.40 -16.06 8.19
CA PRO A 75 -4.64 -16.30 8.91
C PRO A 75 -5.02 -15.11 9.80
N GLY A 76 -6.26 -14.62 9.67
CA GLY A 76 -6.77 -13.46 10.43
C GLY A 76 -6.26 -12.09 9.94
N GLU A 77 -5.63 -12.03 8.76
CA GLU A 77 -5.13 -10.76 8.20
C GLU A 77 -6.25 -9.78 7.85
N VAL A 78 -6.23 -8.61 8.50
CA VAL A 78 -7.12 -7.47 8.21
C VAL A 78 -6.37 -6.45 7.35
N ARG A 79 -7.01 -5.94 6.28
CA ARG A 79 -6.44 -4.94 5.37
C ARG A 79 -6.94 -3.54 5.73
N ARG A 80 -6.04 -2.56 5.70
CA ARG A 80 -6.31 -1.14 5.95
C ARG A 80 -5.30 -0.21 5.29
#